data_AF-A0A831P5Z6-F1
#
_entry.id   AF-A0A831P5Z6-F1
#
_cell.length_a   1.000
_cell.length_b   1.000
_cell.length_c   1.000
_cell.angle_alpha   90.00
_cell.angle_beta   90.00
_cell.angle_gamma   90.00
#
_symmetry.space_group_name_H-M   'P 1'
#
loop_
_entity.id
_entity.type
_entity.pdbx_description
1 polymer ?
#
loop_
_entity_poly.entity_id
_entity_poly.type
_entity_poly.pdbx_seq_one_letter_code
_entity_poly.pdbx_strand_id
1 'polypeptide(L)' 'MTNDLSRRLREHKSKKSKAGQLLGNFTVLYTEKCADYKSARLREKFLKSGSGRKWLNQFDRGSEPARGG' A
#
# COMPACT_ATOMS: atom_id res chain seq x y z
N MET A 1 -0.30 9.91 -1.34
CA MET A 1 -1.27 10.29 -0.28
C MET A 1 -2.63 10.58 -0.85
N THR A 2 -3.67 10.18 -0.14
CA THR A 2 -5.04 10.37 -0.59
C THR A 2 -5.90 10.72 0.61
N ASN A 3 -6.76 11.72 0.43
CA ASN A 3 -7.71 12.14 1.46
C ASN A 3 -8.86 11.13 1.63
N ASP A 4 -9.21 10.41 0.56
CA ASP A 4 -10.29 9.41 0.52
C ASP A 4 -9.83 8.03 0.09
N LEU A 5 -9.38 7.24 1.06
CA LEU A 5 -8.89 5.88 0.84
C LEU A 5 -9.99 4.97 0.24
N SER A 6 -11.25 5.16 0.67
CA SER A 6 -12.42 4.42 0.20
C SER A 6 -12.72 4.66 -1.29
N ARG A 7 -12.68 5.93 -1.73
CA ARG A 7 -12.90 6.28 -3.15
C ARG A 7 -11.83 5.63 -4.02
N ARG A 8 -10.57 5.76 -3.60
CA ARG A 8 -9.42 5.26 -4.36
C ARG A 8 -9.41 3.74 -4.43
N LEU A 9 -9.77 3.07 -3.34
CA LEU A 9 -9.91 1.60 -3.33
C LEU A 9 -11.00 1.15 -4.30
N ARG A 10 -12.14 1.84 -4.35
CA ARG A 10 -13.23 1.56 -5.27
C ARG A 10 -12.82 1.77 -6.73
N GLU A 11 -12.07 2.83 -7.04
CA GLU A 11 -11.54 3.08 -8.38
C GLU A 11 -10.56 1.98 -8.83
N HIS A 12 -9.63 1.60 -7.96
CA HIS A 12 -8.69 0.51 -8.25
C HIS A 12 -9.41 -0.85 -8.41
N LYS A 13 -10.40 -1.15 -7.57
CA LYS A 13 -11.24 -2.35 -7.71
C LYS A 13 -12.08 -2.35 -8.99
N SER A 14 -12.48 -1.19 -9.48
CA SER A 14 -13.29 -1.07 -10.69
C SER A 14 -12.53 -1.42 -11.97
N LYS A 15 -11.20 -1.63 -11.93
CA LYS A 15 -10.35 -1.95 -13.09
C LYS A 15 -10.50 -0.97 -14.27
N LYS A 16 -10.97 0.26 -14.02
CA LYS A 16 -11.21 1.28 -15.06
C LYS A 16 -9.94 1.99 -15.51
N SER A 17 -8.89 1.97 -14.69
CA SER A 17 -7.58 2.52 -15.04
C SER A 17 -6.62 1.42 -15.45
N LYS A 18 -5.70 1.70 -16.37
CA LYS A 18 -4.65 0.77 -16.83
C LYS A 18 -3.89 0.13 -15.66
N ALA A 19 -3.57 0.95 -14.64
CA ALA A 19 -2.94 0.47 -13.41
C ALA A 19 -3.83 -0.47 -12.59
N GLY A 20 -5.14 -0.22 -12.51
CA GLY A 20 -6.08 -1.10 -11.79
C GLY A 20 -6.31 -2.44 -12.49
N GLN A 21 -6.20 -2.48 -13.83
CA GLN A 21 -6.24 -3.74 -14.59
C GLN A 21 -5.02 -4.62 -14.32
N LEU A 22 -3.84 -4.00 -14.27
CA LEU A 22 -2.57 -4.70 -13.99
C LEU A 22 -2.44 -5.16 -12.54
N LEU A 23 -3.07 -4.47 -11.59
CA LEU A 23 -2.97 -4.76 -10.16
C LEU A 23 -3.74 -6.04 -9.74
N GLY A 24 -4.70 -6.49 -10.53
CA GLY A 24 -5.45 -7.73 -10.27
C GLY A 24 -6.19 -7.72 -8.93
N ASN A 25 -6.20 -8.86 -8.24
CA ASN A 25 -6.72 -8.97 -6.88
C ASN A 25 -5.64 -8.50 -5.89
N PHE A 26 -5.89 -7.38 -5.23
CA PHE A 26 -4.99 -6.84 -4.21
C PHE A 26 -5.73 -6.71 -2.89
N THR A 27 -5.02 -7.01 -1.81
CA THR A 27 -5.51 -6.87 -0.43
C THR A 27 -4.82 -5.69 0.22
N VAL A 28 -5.55 -4.95 1.02
CA VAL A 28 -4.99 -3.85 1.81
C VAL A 28 -4.32 -4.44 3.04
N LEU A 29 -2.99 -4.39 3.11
CA LEU A 29 -2.20 -4.90 4.24
C LEU A 29 -2.22 -3.97 5.45
N TYR A 30 -2.17 -2.65 5.19
CA TYR A 30 -2.05 -1.65 6.24
C TYR A 30 -2.59 -0.30 5.77
N THR A 31 -3.33 0.37 6.66
CA THR A 31 -3.79 1.74 6.48
C THR A 31 -3.62 2.48 7.78
N GLU A 32 -3.02 3.67 7.73
CA GLU A 32 -2.94 4.58 8.87
C GLU A 32 -3.56 5.93 8.53
N LYS A 33 -4.18 6.56 9.53
CA LYS A 33 -4.61 7.96 9.46
C LYS A 33 -3.51 8.81 10.07
N CYS A 34 -3.05 9.81 9.32
CA CYS A 34 -2.11 10.81 9.80
C CYS A 34 -2.87 12.13 9.99
N ALA A 35 -2.68 12.78 11.15
CA ALA A 35 -3.24 14.10 11.41
C ALA A 35 -2.58 15.18 10.54
N ASP A 36 -1.27 15.05 10.32
CA ASP A 36 -0.47 16.02 9.58
C ASP A 36 0.10 15.45 8.28
N TYR A 37 0.13 16.31 7.26
CA TYR A 37 0.73 15.99 5.97
C TYR A 37 2.23 15.68 6.08
N LYS A 38 2.97 16.39 6.96
CA LYS A 38 4.39 16.12 7.21
C LYS A 38 4.61 14.71 7.77
N SER A 39 3.82 14.32 8.76
CA SER A 39 3.87 12.98 9.36
C SER A 39 3.51 11.90 8.34
N ALA A 40 2.48 12.15 7.53
CA ALA A 40 2.14 11.28 6.41
C ALA A 40 3.31 11.11 5.44
N ARG A 41 4.08 12.16 5.15
CA ARG A 41 5.20 12.14 4.17
C ARG A 41 6.36 11.32 4.68
N LEU A 42 6.68 11.47 5.96
CA LEU A 42 7.69 10.65 6.62
C LEU A 42 7.30 9.17 6.60
N ARG A 43 6.04 8.87 6.95
CA ARG A 43 5.49 7.50 6.91
C ARG A 43 5.48 6.91 5.51
N GLU A 44 5.00 7.65 4.50
CA GLU A 44 5.00 7.19 3.11
C GLU A 44 6.42 6.91 2.60
N LYS A 45 7.39 7.79 2.92
CA LYS A 45 8.81 7.59 2.56
C LYS A 45 9.40 6.37 3.25
N PHE A 46 9.11 6.19 4.53
CA PHE A 46 9.54 5.02 5.29
C PHE A 46 8.95 3.73 4.71
N LEU A 47 7.63 3.65 4.52
CA LEU A 47 6.94 2.47 3.99
C LEU A 47 7.39 2.10 2.56
N LYS A 48 7.77 3.08 1.74
CA LYS A 48 8.33 2.85 0.41
C LYS A 48 9.79 2.36 0.42
N SER A 49 10.53 2.58 1.51
CA SER A 49 11.92 2.13 1.67
C SER A 49 12.03 0.60 1.82
N GLY A 50 13.22 0.05 1.62
CA GLY A 50 13.45 -1.39 1.78
C GLY A 50 13.09 -1.90 3.19
N SER A 51 13.45 -1.14 4.24
CA SER A 51 13.10 -1.47 5.62
C SER A 51 11.60 -1.37 5.89
N GLY A 52 10.93 -0.37 5.31
CA GLY A 52 9.48 -0.24 5.42
C GLY A 52 8.73 -1.37 4.73
N ARG A 53 9.22 -1.86 3.58
CA ARG A 53 8.67 -3.05 2.92
C ARG A 53 8.84 -4.31 3.78
N LYS A 54 10.03 -4.51 4.39
CA LYS A 54 10.25 -5.60 5.36
C LYS A 54 9.31 -5.52 6.55
N TRP A 55 9.02 -4.31 7.03
CA TRP A 55 8.04 -4.09 8.09
C TRP A 55 6.62 -4.43 7.65
N LEU A 56 6.21 -4.05 6.43
CA LEU A 56 4.90 -4.39 5.85
C LEU A 56 4.70 -5.90 5.67
N ASN A 57 5.75 -6.66 5.34
CA ASN A 57 5.66 -8.12 5.24
C ASN A 57 5.24 -8.79 6.55
N GLN A 58 5.44 -8.16 7.71
CA GLN A 58 4.97 -8.71 9.00
C GLN A 58 3.44 -8.69 9.13
N PHE A 59 2.77 -7.81 8.37
CA PHE A 59 1.30 -7.73 8.33
C PHE A 59 0.69 -8.66 7.30
N ASP A 60 1.49 -9.11 6.34
CA ASP A 60 1.08 -10.14 5.40
C ASP A 60 1.17 -11.51 6.09
N ARG A 61 0.04 -12.02 6.57
CA ARG A 61 -0.05 -13.31 7.28
C ARG A 61 0.29 -14.53 6.40
N GLY A 62 0.71 -14.33 5.14
CA GLY A 62 0.99 -15.41 4.18
C GLY A 62 2.24 -15.24 3.31
N SER A 63 3.06 -14.19 3.47
CA SER A 63 4.19 -13.97 2.55
C SER A 63 5.45 -14.67 3.06
N GLU A 64 5.80 -15.80 2.46
CA GLU A 64 7.19 -16.24 2.38
C GLU A 64 8.03 -15.08 1.79
N PRO A 65 9.24 -14.81 2.31
CA PRO A 65 10.07 -13.77 1.74
C PRO A 65 10.31 -14.07 0.26
N ALA A 66 10.06 -13.10 -0.61
CA ALA A 66 10.36 -13.21 -2.03
C ALA A 66 11.84 -13.61 -2.19
N ARG A 67 12.10 -14.88 -2.54
CA ARG A 67 13.44 -15.35 -2.88
C ARG A 67 13.83 -14.63 -4.17
N GLY A 68 14.68 -13.62 -4.05
CA GLY A 68 15.37 -13.05 -5.19
C GLY A 68 16.27 -14.12 -5.78
N GLY A 69 16.07 -14.43 -7.06
CA GLY A 69 17.00 -15.22 -7.87
C GLY A 69 18.24 -14.44 -8.24
#